data_AF-G1Q0F9-F1
#
_entry.id   AF-G1Q0F9-F1
#
_cell.length_a   1.000
_cell.length_b   1.000
_cell.length_c   1.000
_cell.angle_alpha   90.00
_cell.angle_beta   90.00
_cell.angle_gamma   90.00
#
_symmetry.space_group_name_H-M   'P 1'
#
loop_
_entity.id
_entity.type
_entity.pdbx_description
1 polymer ?
#
loop_
_entity_poly.entity_id
_entity_poly.type
_entity_poly.pdbx_seq_one_letter_code
_entity_poly.pdbx_strand_id
1 'polypeptide(L)'
;MRPRMLLTLLALAALCLASQTDAKPSGAESDRGAAFVSKQEGSEVVKRLRRYLDPGLGAPAPAPYPDPLEPKREVCELNPDCDELADHIGFQEAYRRFYGTA
;
A
#
# COMPACT_ATOMS: atom_id res chain seq x y z
N MET A 1 -35.16 -34.78 60.58
CA MET A 1 -35.10 -34.17 59.23
C MET A 1 -34.27 -32.87 59.20
N ARG A 2 -34.51 -31.91 60.10
CA ARG A 2 -33.85 -30.58 60.08
C ARG A 2 -32.32 -30.55 60.28
N PRO A 3 -31.67 -31.34 61.17
CA PRO A 3 -30.24 -31.20 61.40
C PRO A 3 -29.40 -31.74 60.23
N ARG A 4 -29.89 -32.77 59.52
CA ARG A 4 -29.23 -33.31 58.32
C ARG A 4 -29.24 -32.31 57.16
N MET A 5 -30.35 -31.61 56.97
CA MET A 5 -30.44 -30.55 55.95
C MET A 5 -29.52 -29.35 56.27
N LEU A 6 -29.41 -28.96 57.54
CA LEU A 6 -28.50 -27.90 57.96
C LEU A 6 -27.03 -28.26 57.71
N LEU A 7 -26.64 -29.50 58.02
CA LEU A 7 -25.29 -30.01 57.75
C LEU A 7 -24.98 -30.04 56.25
N THR A 8 -25.93 -30.47 55.42
CA THR A 8 -25.73 -30.48 53.96
C THR A 8 -25.61 -29.05 53.39
N LEU A 9 -26.42 -28.11 53.89
CA LEU A 9 -26.34 -26.70 53.44
C LEU A 9 -25.02 -26.04 53.85
N LEU A 10 -24.53 -26.30 55.07
CA LEU A 10 -23.24 -25.78 55.53
C LEU A 10 -22.06 -26.37 54.74
N ALA A 11 -22.11 -27.66 54.41
CA ALA A 11 -21.10 -28.30 53.58
C ALA A 11 -21.07 -27.73 52.15
N LEU A 12 -22.24 -27.51 51.54
CA LEU A 12 -22.37 -26.87 50.22
C LEU A 12 -21.85 -25.43 50.24
N ALA A 13 -22.20 -24.64 51.27
CA ALA A 13 -21.74 -23.26 51.39
C ALA A 13 -20.20 -23.17 51.51
N ALA A 14 -19.58 -24.06 52.28
CA ALA A 14 -18.12 -24.12 52.40
C ALA A 14 -17.44 -24.49 51.07
N LEU A 15 -18.03 -25.43 50.32
CA LEU A 15 -17.51 -25.84 49.01
C LEU A 15 -17.59 -24.71 47.97
N CYS A 16 -18.69 -23.97 47.94
CA CYS A 16 -18.90 -22.84 47.02
C CYS A 16 -17.98 -21.63 47.30
N LEU A 17 -17.57 -21.45 48.56
CA LEU A 17 -16.64 -20.39 48.94
C LEU A 17 -15.19 -20.77 48.62
N ALA A 18 -14.82 -22.04 48.82
CA ALA A 18 -13.49 -22.55 48.45
C ALA A 18 -13.28 -22.63 46.92
N SER A 19 -14.35 -22.88 46.14
CA SER A 19 -14.28 -22.93 44.67
C SER A 19 -14.15 -21.55 44.01
N GLN A 20 -14.45 -20.46 44.72
CA GLN A 20 -14.35 -19.10 44.16
C GLN A 20 -12.94 -18.49 44.28
N THR A 21 -12.04 -19.10 45.05
CA THR A 21 -10.67 -18.60 45.24
C THR A 21 -9.65 -19.24 44.30
N ASP A 22 -10.03 -20.24 43.50
CA ASP A 22 -9.18 -20.94 42.52
C ASP A 22 -9.60 -20.65 41.06
N ALA A 23 -9.94 -19.39 40.78
CA ALA A 23 -10.14 -18.93 39.42
C ALA A 23 -9.62 -17.50 39.27
N LYS A 24 -8.38 -17.36 38.83
CA LYS A 24 -7.77 -16.10 38.37
C LYS A 24 -6.95 -16.38 37.11
N PRO A 25 -6.89 -15.48 36.12
CA PRO A 25 -7.99 -14.96 35.32
C PRO A 25 -7.75 -15.38 33.84
N SER A 26 -8.60 -16.17 33.21
CA SER A 26 -8.44 -16.38 31.76
C SER A 26 -8.98 -15.15 31.03
N GLY A 27 -8.05 -14.32 30.57
CA GLY A 27 -8.34 -13.22 29.66
C GLY A 27 -9.08 -13.75 28.44
N ALA A 28 -10.36 -13.44 28.35
CA ALA A 28 -11.07 -13.41 27.09
C ALA A 28 -11.02 -11.97 26.59
N GLU A 29 -9.86 -11.55 26.08
CA GLU A 29 -9.86 -10.54 25.04
C GLU A 29 -10.71 -11.12 23.91
N SER A 30 -11.93 -10.62 23.81
CA SER A 30 -12.82 -10.91 22.69
C SER A 30 -12.08 -10.47 21.43
N ASP A 31 -11.63 -11.46 20.68
CA ASP A 31 -11.15 -11.43 19.31
C ASP A 31 -12.12 -10.66 18.40
N ARG A 32 -12.08 -9.32 18.50
CA ARG A 32 -12.76 -8.36 17.61
C ARG A 32 -11.73 -7.55 16.82
N GLY A 33 -10.50 -8.02 16.77
CA GLY A 33 -9.38 -7.36 16.12
C GLY A 33 -8.95 -8.00 14.80
N ALA A 34 -9.28 -9.27 14.53
CA ALA A 34 -8.79 -9.98 13.35
C ALA A 34 -9.29 -9.41 12.00
N ALA A 35 -10.36 -8.58 12.00
CA ALA A 35 -10.87 -7.90 10.82
C ALA A 35 -10.24 -6.52 10.57
N PHE A 36 -9.46 -5.99 11.51
CA PHE A 36 -8.81 -4.68 11.40
C PHE A 36 -7.31 -4.85 11.56
N VAL A 37 -6.60 -4.68 10.46
CA VAL A 37 -5.13 -4.56 10.45
C VAL A 37 -4.73 -3.54 11.52
N SER A 38 -3.75 -3.90 12.35
CA SER A 38 -3.30 -3.01 13.42
C SER A 38 -2.83 -1.67 12.83
N LYS A 39 -2.98 -0.57 13.58
CA LYS A 39 -2.54 0.77 13.11
C LYS A 39 -1.07 0.76 12.65
N GLN A 40 -0.24 -0.06 13.29
CA GLN A 40 1.17 -0.21 12.95
C GLN A 40 1.36 -0.88 11.59
N GLU A 41 0.71 -2.00 11.33
CA GLU A 41 0.75 -2.70 10.03
C GLU A 41 0.16 -1.84 8.91
N GLY A 42 -0.95 -1.13 9.17
CA GLY A 42 -1.52 -0.18 8.22
C GLY A 42 -0.54 0.96 7.87
N SER A 43 0.20 1.47 8.86
CA SER A 43 1.23 2.49 8.64
C SER A 43 2.43 1.98 7.83
N GLU A 44 2.81 0.71 7.99
CA GLU A 44 3.88 0.08 7.22
C GLU A 44 3.49 -0.10 5.74
N VAL A 45 2.24 -0.47 5.46
CA VAL A 45 1.73 -0.58 4.07
C VAL A 45 1.73 0.79 3.40
N VAL A 46 1.29 1.84 4.09
CA VAL A 46 1.32 3.22 3.56
C VAL A 46 2.75 3.72 3.36
N LYS A 47 3.67 3.45 4.31
CA LYS A 47 5.11 3.78 4.15
C LYS A 47 5.75 3.03 2.99
N ARG A 48 5.40 1.75 2.78
CA ARG A 48 5.86 0.96 1.65
C ARG A 48 5.37 1.59 0.34
N LEU A 49 4.07 1.88 0.23
CA LEU A 49 3.51 2.52 -0.96
C LEU A 49 4.14 3.88 -1.22
N ARG A 50 4.36 4.69 -0.18
CA ARG A 50 5.04 5.99 -0.30
C ARG A 50 6.47 5.87 -0.82
N ARG A 51 7.23 4.83 -0.44
CA ARG A 51 8.56 4.57 -1.02
C ARG A 51 8.51 4.22 -2.51
N TYR A 52 7.43 3.63 -2.99
CA TYR A 52 7.23 3.37 -4.42
C TYR A 52 6.72 4.60 -5.19
N LEU A 53 5.97 5.47 -4.52
CA LEU A 53 5.39 6.68 -5.11
C LEU A 53 6.26 7.93 -4.94
N ASP A 54 7.29 7.92 -4.09
CA ASP A 54 8.26 9.00 -3.97
C ASP A 54 9.02 9.09 -5.31
N PRO A 55 8.78 10.12 -6.14
CA PRO A 55 9.32 10.18 -7.49
C PRO A 55 10.85 10.35 -7.54
N GLY A 56 11.50 10.52 -6.38
CA GLY A 56 12.89 10.94 -6.28
C GLY A 56 13.94 9.83 -6.29
N LEU A 57 13.58 8.54 -6.29
CA LEU A 57 14.57 7.45 -6.14
C LEU A 57 14.50 6.33 -7.19
N GLY A 58 13.57 6.40 -8.15
CA GLY A 58 13.43 5.32 -9.15
C GLY A 58 12.79 5.70 -10.48
N ALA A 59 12.25 6.91 -10.63
CA ALA A 59 11.96 7.46 -11.94
C ALA A 59 13.26 8.04 -12.51
N PRO A 60 13.56 7.92 -13.82
CA PRO A 60 14.57 8.76 -14.43
C PRO A 60 14.23 10.19 -14.04
N ALA A 61 15.16 10.90 -13.41
CA ALA A 61 14.98 12.32 -13.12
C ALA A 61 14.48 12.98 -14.42
N PRO A 62 13.43 13.81 -14.38
CA PRO A 62 13.04 14.57 -15.57
C PRO A 62 14.31 15.25 -16.06
N ALA A 63 14.69 14.95 -17.31
CA ALA A 63 15.96 15.40 -17.87
C ALA A 63 16.11 16.88 -17.51
N PRO A 64 17.25 17.31 -16.91
CA PRO A 64 17.40 18.67 -16.39
C PRO A 64 17.15 19.77 -17.44
N TYR A 65 17.09 19.38 -18.71
CA TYR A 65 16.71 20.19 -19.83
C TYR A 65 15.82 19.36 -20.79
N PRO A 66 14.61 19.81 -21.16
CA PRO A 66 13.87 19.19 -22.26
C PRO A 66 14.73 19.28 -23.53
N ASP A 67 14.83 18.18 -24.30
CA ASP A 67 15.63 18.18 -25.52
C ASP A 67 15.12 19.29 -26.46
N PRO A 68 15.97 20.27 -26.85
CA PRO A 68 15.59 21.37 -27.74
C PRO A 68 14.97 20.92 -29.07
N LEU A 69 15.21 19.68 -29.47
CA LEU A 69 14.72 19.12 -30.72
C LEU A 69 13.34 18.46 -30.60
N GLU A 70 12.82 18.25 -29.40
CA GLU A 70 11.51 17.60 -29.18
C GLU A 70 10.36 18.32 -29.90
N PRO A 71 10.23 19.66 -29.86
CA PRO A 71 9.14 20.32 -30.59
C PRO A 71 9.21 20.10 -32.11
N LYS A 72 10.42 19.95 -32.66
CA LYS A 72 10.60 19.66 -34.09
C LYS A 72 10.31 18.18 -34.39
N ARG A 73 10.66 17.29 -33.46
CA ARG A 73 10.34 15.86 -33.54
C ARG A 73 8.83 15.65 -33.57
N GLU A 74 8.09 16.27 -32.65
CA GLU A 74 6.62 16.24 -32.63
C GLU A 74 6.00 16.70 -33.95
N VAL A 75 6.54 17.77 -34.56
CA VAL A 75 6.07 18.25 -35.87
C VAL A 75 6.34 17.25 -37.01
N CYS A 76 7.44 16.49 -36.95
CA CYS A 76 7.73 15.46 -37.94
C CYS A 76 6.86 14.22 -37.74
N GLU A 77 6.65 13.78 -36.49
CA GLU A 77 5.79 12.63 -36.14
C GLU A 77 4.30 12.88 -36.53
N LEU A 78 3.85 14.13 -36.49
CA LEU A 78 2.51 14.50 -36.94
C LEU A 78 2.33 14.47 -38.47
N ASN A 79 3.41 14.33 -39.24
CA ASN A 79 3.37 14.23 -40.70
C ASN A 79 3.84 12.83 -41.12
N PRO A 80 2.93 11.97 -41.65
CA PRO A 80 3.27 10.58 -41.94
C PRO A 80 4.42 10.44 -42.95
N ASP A 81 4.55 11.36 -43.90
CA ASP A 81 5.65 11.32 -44.88
C ASP A 81 6.99 11.73 -44.24
N CYS A 82 6.97 12.62 -43.24
CA CYS A 82 8.17 13.01 -42.50
C CYS A 82 8.59 11.89 -41.54
N ASP A 83 7.63 11.28 -40.85
CA ASP A 83 7.83 10.21 -39.87
C ASP A 83 8.46 8.97 -40.51
N GLU A 84 7.85 8.46 -41.58
CA GLU A 84 8.39 7.32 -42.34
C GLU A 84 9.78 7.64 -42.93
N LEU A 85 10.02 8.88 -43.38
CA LEU A 85 11.34 9.28 -43.86
C LEU A 85 12.37 9.35 -42.72
N ALA A 86 11.96 9.79 -41.53
CA ALA A 86 12.81 9.87 -40.36
C ALA A 86 13.35 8.49 -39.92
N ASP A 87 12.58 7.42 -40.14
CA ASP A 87 13.03 6.04 -39.90
C ASP A 87 14.17 5.60 -40.82
N HIS A 88 14.27 6.19 -42.01
CA HIS A 88 15.30 5.85 -42.99
C HIS A 88 16.55 6.73 -42.91
N ILE A 89 16.37 8.03 -42.66
CA ILE A 89 17.47 9.02 -42.77
C ILE A 89 17.72 9.81 -41.47
N GLY A 90 16.94 9.54 -40.43
CA GLY A 90 16.96 10.28 -39.18
C GLY A 90 16.09 11.54 -39.22
N PHE A 91 15.45 11.83 -38.08
CA PHE A 91 14.51 12.94 -37.90
C PHE A 91 15.08 14.30 -38.33
N GLN A 92 16.33 14.65 -37.99
CA GLN A 92 16.86 16.00 -38.30
C GLN A 92 16.94 16.26 -39.81
N GLU A 93 17.33 15.25 -40.59
CA GLU A 93 17.42 15.34 -42.04
C GLU A 93 16.04 15.27 -42.69
N ALA A 94 15.14 14.43 -42.18
CA ALA A 94 13.75 14.40 -42.63
C ALA A 94 13.06 15.75 -42.40
N TYR A 95 13.12 16.29 -41.17
CA TYR A 95 12.59 17.60 -40.82
C TYR A 95 13.16 18.72 -41.71
N ARG A 96 14.47 18.69 -42.00
CA ARG A 96 15.11 19.67 -42.90
C ARG A 96 14.55 19.62 -44.31
N ARG A 97 14.24 18.44 -44.85
CA ARG A 97 13.68 18.29 -46.21
C ARG A 97 12.24 18.79 -46.33
N PHE A 98 11.44 18.62 -45.29
CA PHE A 98 10.04 19.06 -45.28
C PHE A 98 9.87 20.52 -44.88
N TYR A 99 10.63 20.99 -43.90
CA TYR A 99 10.40 22.28 -43.24
C TYR A 99 11.61 23.22 -43.26
N GLY A 100 12.76 22.79 -43.78
CA GLY A 100 13.93 23.65 -43.94
C GLY A 100 13.77 24.61 -45.11
N THR A 101 14.19 25.85 -44.94
CA THR A 101 14.38 26.78 -46.07
C THR A 101 15.68 26.39 -46.77
N ALA A 102 15.60 26.09 -48.07
CA ALA A 102 16.75 25.73 -48.91
C ALA A 102 17.86 26.81 -48.91
#